data_AF-A0A7V5IE94-F1
#
_entry.id   AF-A0A7V5IE94-F1
#
_cell.length_a   1.000
_cell.length_b   1.000
_cell.length_c   1.000
_cell.angle_alpha   90.00
_cell.angle_beta   90.00
_cell.angle_gamma   90.00
#
_symmetry.space_group_name_H-M   'P 1'
#
loop_
_entity.id
_entity.type
_entity.pdbx_description
1 polymer ?
#
loop_
_entity_poly.entity_id
_entity_poly.type
_entity_poly.pdbx_seq_one_letter_code
_entity_poly.pdbx_strand_id
1 'polypeptide(L)'
;MVDIHNQKSKIKAEEIILLREASKILPASVTFNLDISYLSNELLERFKDILQNYPGTCPIYLQLVISEKTAVTILLPENYRLTPSEKLLKEIEDLFGKSVVTLN
;
A
#
# COMPACT_ATOMS: atom_id res chain seq x y z
N MET A 1 -41.60 15.15 16.06
CA MET A 1 -40.56 14.99 17.10
C MET A 1 -39.43 14.18 16.48
N VAL A 2 -38.35 14.91 16.19
CA VAL A 2 -36.98 14.60 15.75
C VAL A 2 -36.63 13.21 15.18
N ASP A 3 -36.12 13.30 13.95
CA ASP A 3 -35.47 12.34 13.05
C ASP A 3 -34.25 11.60 13.66
N ILE A 4 -34.03 10.33 13.27
CA ILE A 4 -32.86 9.54 13.68
C ILE A 4 -32.13 8.97 12.45
N HIS A 5 -31.55 9.87 11.65
CA HIS A 5 -30.19 9.82 11.07
C HIS A 5 -29.65 8.44 10.67
N ASN A 6 -30.10 7.97 9.52
CA ASN A 6 -29.48 6.91 8.72
C ASN A 6 -28.11 7.38 8.17
N GLN A 7 -27.02 7.13 8.89
CA GLN A 7 -25.65 7.31 8.38
C GLN A 7 -25.28 6.18 7.40
N LYS A 8 -25.78 6.28 6.16
CA LYS A 8 -25.25 5.50 5.04
C LYS A 8 -23.89 6.09 4.66
N SER A 9 -22.80 5.42 5.05
CA SER A 9 -21.47 5.69 4.49
C SER A 9 -21.54 5.59 2.97
N LYS A 10 -21.52 6.74 2.30
CA LYS A 10 -21.50 6.82 0.84
C LYS A 10 -20.08 6.54 0.37
N ILE A 11 -19.78 5.29 0.07
CA ILE A 11 -18.55 4.97 -0.67
C ILE A 11 -18.78 5.40 -2.12
N LYS A 12 -18.24 6.55 -2.50
CA LYS A 12 -18.07 6.94 -3.90
C LYS A 12 -16.82 6.21 -4.41
N ALA A 13 -17.00 5.12 -5.14
CA ALA A 13 -15.95 4.58 -6.00
C ALA A 13 -15.92 5.46 -7.26
N GLU A 14 -14.87 6.28 -7.38
CA GLU A 14 -14.78 7.27 -8.47
C GLU A 14 -14.48 6.58 -9.81
N GLU A 15 -13.86 5.39 -9.82
CA GLU A 15 -13.64 4.59 -11.03
C GLU A 15 -13.65 3.07 -10.73
N ILE A 16 -14.39 2.29 -11.54
CA ILE A 16 -14.35 0.82 -11.52
C ILE A 16 -13.52 0.40 -12.73
N ILE A 17 -12.22 0.18 -12.52
CA ILE A 17 -11.31 -0.28 -13.56
C ILE A 17 -11.38 -1.81 -13.64
N LEU A 18 -11.57 -2.34 -14.85
CA LEU A 18 -11.57 -3.78 -15.10
C LEU A 18 -10.20 -4.37 -14.71
N LEU A 19 -10.21 -5.44 -13.90
CA LEU A 19 -9.01 -6.15 -13.42
C LEU A 19 -8.03 -6.55 -14.55
N ARG A 20 -8.54 -6.71 -15.78
CA ARG A 20 -7.78 -7.08 -16.98
C ARG A 20 -6.99 -5.92 -17.59
N GLU A 21 -7.41 -4.68 -17.34
CA GLU A 21 -6.75 -3.45 -17.83
C GLU A 21 -5.92 -2.77 -16.74
N ALA A 22 -6.23 -3.00 -15.46
CA ALA A 22 -5.47 -2.51 -14.30
C ALA A 22 -3.99 -2.94 -14.31
N SER A 23 -3.64 -4.10 -14.88
CA SER A 23 -2.23 -4.52 -15.02
C SER A 23 -1.39 -3.67 -15.97
N LYS A 24 -2.01 -2.86 -16.85
CA LYS A 24 -1.28 -2.00 -17.81
C LYS A 24 -1.22 -0.54 -17.40
N ILE A 25 -2.03 -0.14 -16.41
CA ILE A 25 -1.99 1.20 -15.85
C ILE A 25 -0.95 1.13 -14.74
N LEU A 26 0.19 1.80 -14.94
CA LEU A 26 1.12 2.02 -13.83
C LEU A 26 0.31 2.71 -12.73
N PRO A 27 0.21 2.14 -11.53
CA PRO A 27 -0.52 2.78 -10.45
C PRO A 27 0.16 4.11 -10.13
N ALA A 28 -0.66 5.12 -9.91
CA ALA A 28 -0.21 6.46 -9.58
C ALA A 28 0.62 6.45 -8.28
N SER A 29 0.36 5.48 -7.39
CA SER A 29 1.19 5.23 -6.22
C SER A 29 1.04 3.81 -5.66
N VAL A 30 2.04 3.38 -4.90
CA VAL A 30 2.01 2.09 -4.20
C VAL A 30 1.92 2.35 -2.69
N THR A 31 0.94 1.75 -2.03
CA THR A 31 0.77 1.83 -0.58
C THR A 31 1.04 0.48 0.05
N PHE A 32 1.96 0.43 1.01
CA PHE A 32 2.28 -0.76 1.79
C PHE A 32 1.64 -0.64 3.18
N ASN A 33 0.65 -1.47 3.45
CA ASN A 33 0.00 -1.58 4.74
C ASN A 33 0.78 -2.57 5.61
N LEU A 34 1.57 -2.05 6.53
CA LEU A 34 2.39 -2.85 7.43
C LEU A 34 1.86 -2.72 8.86
N ASP A 35 1.65 -3.84 9.52
CA ASP A 35 1.29 -3.85 10.94
C ASP A 35 2.56 -3.69 11.78
N ILE A 36 2.61 -2.65 12.62
CA ILE A 36 3.79 -2.36 13.44
C ILE A 36 4.10 -3.48 14.44
N SER A 37 3.09 -4.27 14.81
CA SER A 37 3.21 -5.36 15.78
C SER A 37 4.10 -6.48 15.27
N TYR A 38 4.23 -6.59 13.94
CA TYR A 38 5.05 -7.59 13.26
C TYR A 38 6.28 -6.98 12.58
N LEU A 39 6.46 -5.66 12.65
CA LEU A 39 7.62 -4.98 12.07
C LEU A 39 8.84 -5.12 12.97
N SER A 40 9.88 -5.76 12.43
CA SER A 40 11.21 -5.82 13.04
C SER A 40 12.20 -4.99 12.21
N ASN A 41 13.31 -4.58 12.82
CA ASN A 41 14.38 -3.88 12.09
C ASN A 41 14.92 -4.73 10.93
N GLU A 42 15.00 -6.05 11.09
CA GLU A 42 15.44 -6.94 10.00
C GLU A 42 14.46 -6.94 8.82
N LEU A 43 13.15 -6.95 9.09
CA LEU A 43 12.12 -6.86 8.03
C LEU A 43 12.18 -5.51 7.31
N LEU A 44 12.38 -4.41 8.04
CA LEU A 44 12.53 -3.08 7.45
C LEU A 44 13.79 -2.95 6.59
N GLU A 45 14.91 -3.52 7.03
CA GLU A 45 16.15 -3.56 6.25
C GLU A 45 15.96 -4.38 4.97
N ARG A 46 15.35 -5.57 5.06
CA ARG A 46 15.03 -6.37 3.86
C ARG A 46 14.07 -5.66 2.92
N PHE A 47 13.03 -5.03 3.46
CA PHE A 47 12.10 -4.24 2.66
C PHE A 47 12.83 -3.13 1.93
N LYS A 48 13.67 -2.37 2.63
CA LYS A 48 14.50 -1.32 2.02
C LYS A 48 15.40 -1.86 0.92
N ASP A 49 16.06 -3.00 1.12
CA ASP A 49 16.89 -3.65 0.09
C ASP A 49 16.06 -4.00 -1.15
N ILE A 50 14.88 -4.60 -0.97
CA ILE A 50 13.93 -4.87 -2.05
C ILE A 50 13.55 -3.57 -2.78
N LEU A 51 13.22 -2.49 -2.07
CA LEU A 51 12.89 -1.20 -2.70
C LEU A 51 14.06 -0.67 -3.55
N GLN A 52 15.30 -0.83 -3.08
CA GLN A 52 16.49 -0.38 -3.80
C GLN A 52 16.83 -1.25 -5.02
N ASN A 53 16.41 -2.52 -5.03
CA ASN A 53 16.60 -3.42 -6.16
C ASN A 53 15.64 -3.14 -7.33
N TYR A 54 14.54 -2.39 -7.10
CA TYR A 54 13.54 -2.09 -8.13
C TYR A 54 13.29 -0.58 -8.31
N PRO A 55 14.31 0.23 -8.64
CA PRO A 55 14.13 1.67 -8.82
C PRO A 55 13.11 1.98 -9.93
N GLY A 56 12.35 3.06 -9.75
CA GLY A 56 11.31 3.44 -10.70
C GLY A 56 10.76 4.85 -10.47
N THR A 57 9.56 5.09 -10.98
CA THR A 57 8.94 6.42 -10.96
C THR A 57 7.75 6.54 -10.00
N CYS A 58 7.20 5.42 -9.51
CA CYS A 58 6.00 5.43 -8.68
C CYS A 58 6.35 5.82 -7.23
N PRO A 59 5.65 6.83 -6.66
CA PRO A 59 5.79 7.16 -5.24
C PRO A 59 5.23 6.04 -4.36
N ILE A 60 5.84 5.91 -3.19
CA ILE A 60 5.49 4.88 -2.21
C ILE A 60 4.96 5.50 -0.93
N TYR A 61 3.82 5.00 -0.47
CA TYR A 61 3.26 5.29 0.83
C TYR A 61 3.43 4.08 1.75
N LEU A 62 3.96 4.29 2.95
CA LEU A 62 4.00 3.30 4.02
C LEU A 62 2.85 3.60 4.97
N GLN A 63 1.87 2.71 5.07
CA GLN A 63 0.80 2.82 6.03
C GLN A 63 1.08 1.86 7.18
N LEU A 64 1.52 2.42 8.30
CA LEU A 64 1.85 1.68 9.52
C LEU A 64 0.62 1.59 10.41
N VAL A 65 0.05 0.40 10.55
CA VAL A 65 -1.14 0.15 11.38
C VAL A 65 -0.71 -0.21 12.80
N ILE A 66 -1.21 0.55 13.77
CA ILE A 66 -0.97 0.41 15.21
C ILE A 66 -2.29 0.01 15.87
N SER A 67 -2.38 -1.26 16.28
CA SER A 67 -3.52 -1.81 17.04
C SER A 67 -4.88 -1.56 16.38
N GLU A 68 -4.98 -1.83 15.07
CA GLU A 68 -6.18 -1.79 14.20
C GLU A 68 -6.96 -0.46 14.12
N LYS A 69 -6.72 0.51 15.00
CA LYS A 69 -7.49 1.77 15.09
C LYS A 69 -6.70 3.00 14.67
N THR A 70 -5.37 2.91 14.68
CA THR A 70 -4.50 4.04 14.33
C THR A 70 -3.62 3.62 13.17
N ALA A 71 -3.59 4.42 12.11
CA ALA A 71 -2.68 4.20 11.00
C ALA A 71 -1.84 5.46 10.79
N VAL A 72 -0.55 5.29 10.54
CA VAL A 72 0.37 6.37 10.20
C VAL A 72 0.77 6.19 8.75
N THR A 73 0.42 7.15 7.90
CA THR A 73 0.82 7.16 6.49
C THR A 73 2.08 8.00 6.33
N ILE A 74 3.15 7.39 5.82
CA ILE A 74 4.44 8.02 5.56
C ILE A 74 4.67 7.98 4.04
N LEU A 75 4.83 9.14 3.41
CA LEU A 75 5.32 9.21 2.04
C LEU A 75 6.83 9.00 2.04
N LEU A 76 7.32 7.98 1.34
CA LEU A 76 8.75 7.80 1.17
C LEU A 76 9.32 8.88 0.23
N PRO A 77 10.56 9.33 0.49
CA PRO A 77 11.22 10.28 -0.38
C PRO A 77 11.51 9.69 -1.77
N GLU A 78 11.76 10.57 -2.73
CA GLU A 78 11.82 10.21 -4.17
C GLU A 78 12.91 9.19 -4.51
N ASN A 79 13.95 9.09 -3.68
CA ASN A 79 15.02 8.10 -3.78
C ASN A 79 14.56 6.65 -3.54
N TYR A 80 13.34 6.46 -3.04
CA TYR A 80 12.72 5.14 -2.87
C TYR A 80 11.60 4.89 -3.87
N ARG A 81 11.43 5.72 -4.92
CA ARG A 81 10.44 5.43 -5.97
C ARG A 81 10.78 4.09 -6.64
N LEU A 82 9.75 3.29 -6.88
CA LEU A 82 9.89 1.98 -7.51
C LEU A 82 8.95 1.80 -8.69
N THR A 83 9.17 0.74 -9.46
CA THR A 83 8.21 0.29 -10.46
C THR A 83 7.54 -0.98 -9.95
N PRO A 84 6.22 -0.98 -9.73
CA PRO A 84 5.52 -2.18 -9.28
C PRO A 84 5.63 -3.24 -10.37
N SER A 85 6.21 -4.38 -10.01
CA SER A 85 6.35 -5.54 -10.88
C SER A 85 5.79 -6.76 -10.16
N GLU A 86 5.37 -7.78 -10.91
CA GLU A 86 4.88 -9.03 -10.31
C GLU A 86 5.92 -9.68 -9.38
N LYS A 87 7.22 -9.54 -9.72
CA LYS A 87 8.33 -10.03 -8.88
C LYS A 87 8.39 -9.29 -7.55
N LEU A 88 8.36 -7.95 -7.60
CA LEU A 88 8.34 -7.11 -6.40
C LEU A 88 7.15 -7.46 -5.51
N LEU A 89 5.94 -7.51 -6.08
CA LEU A 89 4.73 -7.83 -5.33
C LEU A 89 4.87 -9.16 -4.61
N LYS A 90 5.39 -10.18 -5.31
CA LYS A 90 5.62 -11.50 -4.73
C LYS A 90 6.66 -11.47 -3.59
N GLU A 91 7.80 -10.80 -3.77
CA GLU A 91 8.82 -10.69 -2.72
C GLU A 91 8.28 -9.96 -1.47
N ILE A 92 7.45 -8.93 -1.68
CA ILE A 92 6.81 -8.19 -0.58
C ILE A 92 5.77 -9.07 0.13
N GLU A 93 4.98 -9.83 -0.62
CA GLU A 93 4.01 -10.78 -0.06
C GLU A 93 4.69 -11.93 0.69
N ASP A 94 5.85 -12.40 0.23
CA ASP A 94 6.66 -13.39 0.95
C ASP A 94 7.25 -12.79 2.24
N LEU A 95 7.57 -11.48 2.27
CA LEU A 95 8.18 -10.82 3.42
C LEU A 95 7.16 -10.45 4.52
N PHE A 96 6.00 -9.90 4.14
CA PHE A 96 5.01 -9.38 5.09
C PHE A 96 3.68 -10.17 5.10
N GLY A 97 3.51 -11.11 4.18
CA GLY A 97 2.27 -11.85 4.01
C GLY A 97 1.38 -11.29 2.89
N LYS A 98 0.30 -12.01 2.61
CA LYS A 98 -0.63 -11.65 1.53
C LYS A 98 -1.43 -10.39 1.86
N SER A 99 -1.74 -9.61 0.83
CA SER A 99 -2.63 -8.44 0.90
C SER A 99 -2.08 -7.22 1.66
N VAL A 100 -0.76 -7.08 1.78
CA VAL A 100 -0.12 -5.88 2.36
C VAL A 100 0.08 -4.75 1.35
N VAL A 101 -0.04 -5.02 0.05
CA VAL A 101 0.19 -4.03 -1.01
C VAL A 101 -1.14 -3.55 -1.58
N THR A 102 -1.29 -2.24 -1.71
CA THR A 102 -2.40 -1.58 -2.38
C THR A 102 -1.84 -0.69 -3.48
N LEU A 103 -2.32 -0.89 -4.70
CA LEU A 103 -1.97 -0.05 -5.85
C LEU A 103 -3.10 0.97 -6.01
N ASN A 104 -2.76 2.26 -6.00
CA ASN A 104 -3.70 3.37 -6.17
C ASN A 104 -3.48 4.10 -7.50
#